data_AF-A0A369H1W9-F1
#
_entry.id   AF-A0A369H1W9-F1
#
_cell.length_a   1.000
_cell.length_b   1.000
_cell.length_c   1.000
_cell.angle_alpha   90.00
_cell.angle_beta   90.00
_cell.angle_gamma   90.00
#
_symmetry.space_group_name_H-M   'P 1'
#
loop_
_entity.id
_entity.type
_entity.pdbx_description
1 polymer ?
#
loop_
_entity_poly.entity_id
_entity_poly.type
_entity_poly.pdbx_seq_one_letter_code
_entity_poly.pdbx_strand_id
1 'polypeptide(L)'
;MWILPLVGYAGAIVGFCFLTLAIASGLYYLSELVEEHTVIAKRLLRRLIYSVIGLQTALWLVDGFPFWSTMLGIASHVVYLGNLRRFPFVKLSDPLFLVACVLVLLDHYVWFKHFSHSQTRAFQRSSYYDDVDVPSFTMIASYFGLCVWLVPFALFVSLSASDNVLPTMGTEPVRGVDGKNRHQGMVKAIVDHIRNAIGDLAGARNLDRP
;
A
#
# COMPACT_ATOMS: atom_id res chain seq x y z
N MET A 1 -25.61 28.55 21.11
CA MET A 1 -24.35 29.20 20.67
C MET A 1 -24.06 28.72 19.25
N TRP A 2 -24.34 29.55 18.23
CA TRP A 2 -24.46 29.09 16.83
C TRP A 2 -23.20 29.31 15.97
N ILE A 3 -22.34 30.26 16.35
CA ILE A 3 -21.12 30.60 15.59
C ILE A 3 -19.97 29.59 15.83
N LEU A 4 -19.75 29.14 17.06
CA LEU A 4 -18.65 28.23 17.39
C LEU A 4 -18.66 26.90 16.60
N PRO A 5 -19.81 26.23 16.40
CA PRO A 5 -19.85 25.03 15.55
C PRO A 5 -19.53 25.32 14.08
N LEU A 6 -20.00 26.44 13.52
CA LEU A 6 -19.70 26.86 12.14
C LEU A 6 -18.20 27.09 11.93
N VAL A 7 -17.56 27.79 12.88
CA VAL A 7 -16.09 27.98 12.89
C VAL A 7 -15.37 26.64 13.03
N GLY A 8 -15.89 25.72 13.85
CA GLY A 8 -15.37 24.37 13.99
C GLY A 8 -15.39 23.57 12.68
N TYR A 9 -16.52 23.57 11.95
CA TYR A 9 -16.61 22.91 10.65
C TYR A 9 -15.68 23.53 9.60
N ALA A 10 -15.61 24.85 9.54
CA ALA A 10 -14.67 25.54 8.65
C ALA A 10 -13.22 25.19 8.97
N GLY A 11 -12.85 25.18 10.26
CA GLY A 11 -11.53 24.77 10.73
C GLY A 11 -11.22 23.31 10.41
N ALA A 12 -12.18 22.40 10.54
CA ALA A 12 -12.00 20.99 10.19
C ALA A 12 -11.77 20.79 8.68
N ILE A 13 -12.50 21.51 7.82
CA ILE A 13 -12.30 21.47 6.36
C ILE A 13 -10.92 21.99 5.99
N VAL A 14 -10.55 23.17 6.51
CA VAL A 14 -9.24 23.77 6.25
C VAL A 14 -8.11 22.88 6.77
N GLY A 15 -8.25 22.34 7.98
CA GLY A 15 -7.29 21.42 8.58
C GLY A 15 -7.12 20.13 7.76
N PHE A 16 -8.22 19.56 7.28
CA PHE A 16 -8.18 18.38 6.40
C PHE A 16 -7.50 18.68 5.06
N CYS A 17 -7.80 19.82 4.44
CA CYS A 17 -7.11 20.27 3.22
C CYS A 17 -5.62 20.47 3.45
N PHE A 18 -5.22 21.08 4.56
CA PHE A 18 -3.81 21.31 4.87
C PHE A 18 -3.07 20.00 5.16
N LEU A 19 -3.69 19.08 5.91
CA LEU A 19 -3.15 17.75 6.20
C LEU A 19 -2.95 16.93 4.92
N THR A 20 -3.94 16.92 4.02
CA THR A 20 -3.86 16.20 2.75
C THR A 20 -2.78 16.78 1.84
N LEU A 21 -2.67 18.12 1.75
CA LEU A 21 -1.59 18.78 1.02
C LEU A 21 -0.20 18.48 1.62
N ALA A 22 -0.08 18.45 2.95
CA ALA A 22 1.18 18.13 3.63
C ALA A 22 1.63 16.68 3.39
N ILE A 23 0.69 15.73 3.40
CA ILE A 23 0.99 14.33 3.07
C ILE A 23 1.37 14.20 1.60
N ALA A 24 0.62 14.84 0.69
CA ALA A 24 0.90 14.81 -0.74
C ALA A 24 2.28 15.41 -1.07
N SER A 25 2.62 16.57 -0.50
CA SER A 25 3.92 17.20 -0.71
C SER A 25 5.08 16.39 -0.09
N GLY A 26 4.88 15.79 1.09
CA GLY A 26 5.85 14.91 1.72
C GLY A 26 6.14 13.65 0.89
N LEU A 27 5.10 13.01 0.36
CA LEU A 27 5.25 11.85 -0.53
C LEU A 27 5.89 12.22 -1.87
N TYR A 28 5.57 13.40 -2.42
CA TYR A 28 6.21 13.92 -3.63
C TYR A 28 7.72 14.14 -3.41
N TYR A 29 8.11 14.79 -2.30
CA TYR A 29 9.52 14.99 -1.98
C TYR A 29 10.26 13.66 -1.74
N LEU A 30 9.61 12.71 -1.07
CA LEU A 30 10.18 11.36 -0.90
C LEU A 30 10.35 10.64 -2.25
N SER A 31 9.42 10.80 -3.18
CA SER A 31 9.52 10.25 -4.54
C SER A 31 10.73 10.81 -5.27
N GLU A 32 10.91 12.14 -5.23
CA GLU A 32 12.07 12.83 -5.85
C GLU A 32 13.39 12.35 -5.24
N LEU A 33 13.45 12.20 -3.91
CA LEU A 33 14.64 11.67 -3.22
C LEU A 33 14.96 10.22 -3.63
N VAL A 34 13.93 9.39 -3.83
CA VAL A 34 14.10 8.00 -4.29
C VAL A 34 14.59 7.97 -5.74
N GLU A 35 14.09 8.87 -6.58
CA GLU A 35 14.49 9.02 -7.98
C GLU A 35 15.96 9.47 -8.09
N GLU A 36 16.37 10.49 -7.33
CA GLU A 36 17.74 11.00 -7.33
C GLU A 36 18.74 10.02 -6.69
N HIS A 37 18.31 9.28 -5.66
CA HIS A 37 19.18 8.42 -4.85
C HIS A 37 18.69 6.96 -4.77
N THR A 38 18.43 6.35 -5.92
CA THR A 38 17.96 4.95 -6.04
C THR A 38 18.82 3.93 -5.26
N VAL A 39 20.14 4.14 -5.19
CA VAL A 39 21.07 3.27 -4.43
C VAL A 39 20.83 3.39 -2.91
N ILE A 40 20.60 4.60 -2.42
CA ILE A 40 20.31 4.87 -1.01
C ILE A 40 18.91 4.33 -0.68
N ALA A 41 17.92 4.58 -1.54
CA ALA A 41 16.58 4.03 -1.41
C ALA A 41 16.58 2.51 -1.29
N LYS A 42 17.31 1.81 -2.18
CA LYS A 42 17.46 0.34 -2.13
C LYS A 42 18.10 -0.15 -0.84
N ARG A 43 19.12 0.57 -0.32
CA ARG A 43 19.76 0.23 0.97
C ARG A 43 18.82 0.49 2.14
N LEU A 44 18.08 1.61 2.13
CA LEU A 44 17.13 1.98 3.16
C LEU A 44 15.99 0.96 3.24
N LEU A 45 15.38 0.61 2.10
CA LEU A 45 14.32 -0.42 2.01
C LEU A 45 14.81 -1.77 2.53
N ARG A 46 16.03 -2.18 2.16
CA ARG A 46 16.63 -3.41 2.67
C ARG A 46 16.80 -3.36 4.19
N ARG A 47 17.29 -2.25 4.74
CA ARG A 47 17.41 -2.05 6.20
C ARG A 47 16.05 -2.08 6.89
N LEU A 48 15.04 -1.41 6.32
CA LEU A 48 13.66 -1.40 6.83
C LEU A 48 13.08 -2.82 6.90
N ILE A 49 13.25 -3.62 5.85
CA ILE A 49 12.79 -5.01 5.85
C ILE A 49 13.48 -5.82 6.94
N TYR A 50 14.81 -5.73 7.06
CA TYR A 50 15.53 -6.45 8.11
C TYR A 50 15.15 -5.97 9.51
N SER A 51 14.90 -4.68 9.71
CA SER A 51 14.43 -4.18 11.00
C SER A 51 13.04 -4.69 11.36
N VAL A 52 12.12 -4.79 10.38
CA VAL A 52 10.78 -5.33 10.62
C VAL A 52 10.83 -6.83 10.88
N ILE A 53 11.62 -7.59 10.12
CA ILE A 53 11.84 -9.02 10.40
C ILE A 53 12.42 -9.20 11.80
N GLY A 54 13.42 -8.40 12.18
CA GLY A 54 14.03 -8.43 13.52
C GLY A 54 13.02 -8.11 14.62
N LEU A 55 12.21 -7.06 14.43
CA LEU A 55 11.16 -6.67 15.38
C LEU A 55 10.11 -7.78 15.51
N GLN A 56 9.67 -8.38 14.41
CA GLN A 56 8.66 -9.45 14.43
C GLN A 56 9.21 -10.74 15.04
N THR A 57 10.50 -11.02 14.86
CA THR A 57 11.20 -12.12 15.55
C THR A 57 11.34 -11.85 17.04
N ALA A 58 11.63 -10.60 17.43
CA ALA A 58 11.70 -10.19 18.84
C ALA A 58 10.33 -10.30 19.52
N LEU A 59 9.26 -9.83 18.87
CA LEU A 59 7.88 -9.98 19.35
C LEU A 59 7.51 -11.46 19.46
N TRP A 60 7.93 -12.31 18.51
CA TRP A 60 7.72 -13.75 18.62
C TRP A 60 8.44 -14.38 19.83
N LEU A 61 9.69 -14.00 20.09
CA LEU A 61 10.50 -14.53 21.19
C LEU A 61 10.07 -14.04 22.58
N VAL A 62 9.63 -12.78 22.68
CA VAL A 62 9.30 -12.13 23.96
C VAL A 62 7.82 -12.26 24.28
N ASP A 63 6.93 -11.95 23.32
CA ASP A 63 5.48 -11.91 23.53
C ASP A 63 4.77 -13.21 23.11
N GLY A 64 5.50 -14.19 22.55
CA GLY A 64 4.95 -15.51 22.25
C GLY A 64 3.87 -15.54 21.15
N PHE A 65 3.93 -14.60 20.19
CA PHE A 65 2.98 -14.51 19.08
C PHE A 65 2.82 -15.85 18.31
N PRO A 66 1.66 -16.11 17.67
CA PRO A 66 1.40 -17.37 16.99
C PRO A 66 2.39 -17.60 15.83
N PHE A 67 3.09 -18.73 15.89
CA PHE A 67 4.14 -19.12 14.93
C PHE A 67 3.69 -19.07 13.46
N TRP A 68 2.45 -19.43 13.16
CA TRP A 68 1.95 -19.45 11.79
C TRP A 68 1.77 -18.05 11.19
N SER A 69 1.31 -17.09 12.00
CA SER A 69 1.13 -15.69 11.55
C SER A 69 2.47 -14.98 11.40
N THR A 70 3.42 -15.24 12.31
CA THR A 70 4.77 -14.67 12.21
C THR A 70 5.54 -15.26 11.04
N MET A 71 5.41 -16.57 10.77
CA MET A 71 5.99 -17.21 9.58
C MET A 71 5.44 -16.61 8.27
N LEU A 72 4.13 -16.37 8.19
CA LEU A 72 3.52 -15.74 7.01
C LEU A 72 4.03 -14.29 6.82
N GLY A 73 4.14 -13.52 7.91
CA GLY A 73 4.74 -12.19 7.88
C GLY A 73 6.19 -12.21 7.39
N ILE A 74 7.02 -13.12 7.91
CA ILE A 74 8.42 -13.28 7.50
C ILE A 74 8.51 -13.70 6.02
N ALA A 75 7.69 -14.66 5.58
CA ALA A 75 7.65 -15.10 4.19
C ALA A 75 7.28 -13.95 3.24
N SER A 76 6.33 -13.10 3.65
CA SER A 76 5.95 -11.88 2.92
C SER A 76 7.13 -10.92 2.78
N HIS A 77 7.88 -10.71 3.87
CA HIS A 77 9.08 -9.86 3.88
C HIS A 77 10.24 -10.42 3.06
N VAL A 78 10.36 -11.75 2.95
CA VAL A 78 11.30 -12.41 2.04
C VAL A 78 10.90 -12.21 0.58
N VAL A 79 9.61 -12.26 0.26
CA VAL A 79 9.10 -11.94 -1.09
C VAL A 79 9.39 -10.47 -1.43
N TYR A 80 9.27 -9.55 -0.46
CA TYR A 80 9.65 -8.15 -0.64
C TYR A 80 11.15 -7.97 -0.91
N LEU A 81 12.03 -8.71 -0.22
CA LEU A 81 13.47 -8.76 -0.52
C LEU A 81 13.74 -9.29 -1.93
N GLY A 82 12.95 -10.27 -2.39
CA GLY A 82 12.97 -10.76 -3.76
C GLY A 82 12.60 -9.66 -4.77
N ASN A 83 11.56 -8.89 -4.49
CA ASN A 83 11.11 -7.77 -5.32
C ASN A 83 12.18 -6.67 -5.44
N LEU A 84 12.90 -6.40 -4.35
CA LEU A 84 14.05 -5.47 -4.32
C LEU A 84 15.23 -5.86 -5.24
N ARG A 85 15.31 -7.11 -5.72
CA ARG A 85 16.37 -7.51 -6.67
C ARG A 85 16.16 -6.90 -8.06
N ARG A 86 14.91 -6.70 -8.48
CA ARG A 86 14.55 -6.09 -9.79
C ARG A 86 14.41 -4.57 -9.75
N PHE A 87 14.64 -3.95 -8.59
CA PHE A 87 14.67 -2.49 -8.44
C PHE A 87 15.74 -1.86 -9.37
N PRO A 88 15.42 -0.83 -10.18
CA PRO A 88 14.24 0.04 -10.08
C PRO A 88 13.07 -0.27 -11.05
N PHE A 89 13.25 -1.09 -12.08
CA PHE A 89 12.22 -1.37 -13.09
C PHE A 89 11.41 -2.63 -12.75
N VAL A 90 10.47 -2.53 -11.81
CA VAL A 90 9.51 -3.61 -11.55
C VAL A 90 8.28 -3.40 -12.43
N LYS A 91 8.07 -4.30 -13.40
CA LYS A 91 6.84 -4.27 -14.19
C LYS A 91 5.66 -4.61 -13.29
N LEU A 92 4.60 -3.80 -13.32
CA LEU A 92 3.36 -4.05 -12.56
C LEU A 92 2.73 -5.42 -12.85
N SER A 93 3.04 -6.02 -14.00
CA SER A 93 2.60 -7.37 -14.41
C SER A 93 3.51 -8.51 -13.91
N ASP A 94 4.56 -8.22 -13.14
CA ASP A 94 5.46 -9.25 -12.62
C ASP A 94 4.71 -10.12 -11.61
N PRO A 95 4.66 -11.46 -11.78
CA PRO A 95 3.97 -12.35 -10.84
C PRO A 95 4.45 -12.17 -9.40
N LEU A 96 5.72 -11.81 -9.18
CA LEU A 96 6.25 -11.53 -7.85
C LEU A 96 5.64 -10.28 -7.20
N PHE A 97 5.35 -9.25 -7.99
CA PHE A 97 4.69 -8.04 -7.51
C PHE A 97 3.24 -8.30 -7.14
N LEU A 98 2.50 -9.04 -7.98
CA LEU A 98 1.12 -9.45 -7.67
C LEU A 98 1.04 -10.32 -6.42
N VAL A 99 1.97 -11.28 -6.29
CA VAL A 99 2.09 -12.11 -5.09
C VAL A 99 2.39 -11.25 -3.86
N ALA A 100 3.27 -10.26 -3.98
CA ALA A 100 3.53 -9.29 -2.90
C ALA A 100 2.25 -8.54 -2.50
N CYS A 101 1.48 -8.01 -3.45
CA CYS A 101 0.21 -7.33 -3.17
C CYS A 101 -0.80 -8.22 -2.43
N VAL A 102 -0.95 -9.48 -2.86
CA VAL A 102 -1.84 -10.45 -2.21
C VAL A 102 -1.34 -10.78 -0.80
N LEU A 103 -0.03 -10.98 -0.63
CA LEU A 103 0.59 -11.26 0.67
C LEU A 103 0.39 -10.11 1.67
N VAL A 104 0.50 -8.84 1.24
CA VAL A 104 0.20 -7.67 2.11
C VAL A 104 -1.22 -7.75 2.66
N LEU A 105 -2.20 -8.02 1.78
CA LEU A 105 -3.60 -8.08 2.17
C LEU A 105 -3.90 -9.28 3.07
N LEU A 106 -3.30 -10.43 2.78
CA LEU A 106 -3.42 -11.63 3.60
C LEU A 106 -2.79 -11.45 4.98
N ASP A 107 -1.57 -10.90 5.05
CA ASP A 107 -0.90 -10.63 6.32
C ASP A 107 -1.72 -9.65 7.16
N HIS A 108 -2.19 -8.55 6.55
CA HIS A 108 -3.09 -7.61 7.22
C HIS A 108 -4.36 -8.30 7.74
N TYR A 109 -5.02 -9.13 6.92
CA TYR A 109 -6.24 -9.83 7.32
C TYR A 109 -6.01 -10.83 8.46
N VAL A 110 -4.91 -11.59 8.41
CA VAL A 110 -4.56 -12.56 9.45
C VAL A 110 -4.29 -11.87 10.78
N TRP A 111 -3.50 -10.79 10.77
CA TRP A 111 -3.25 -9.99 11.97
C TRP A 111 -4.53 -9.32 12.47
N PHE A 112 -5.36 -8.78 11.57
CA PHE A 112 -6.62 -8.15 11.94
C PHE A 112 -7.56 -9.14 12.62
N LYS A 113 -7.67 -10.36 12.07
CA LYS A 113 -8.45 -11.44 12.68
C LYS A 113 -7.90 -11.83 14.05
N HIS A 114 -6.58 -11.90 14.21
CA HIS A 114 -5.94 -12.23 15.49
C HIS A 114 -6.26 -11.17 16.56
N PHE A 115 -6.05 -9.89 16.26
CA PHE A 115 -6.35 -8.78 17.19
C PHE A 115 -7.84 -8.57 17.42
N SER A 116 -8.68 -8.80 16.40
CA SER A 116 -10.14 -8.74 16.56
C SER A 116 -10.63 -9.84 17.50
N HIS A 117 -10.13 -11.07 17.36
CA HIS A 117 -10.51 -12.17 18.25
C HIS A 117 -10.04 -11.95 19.69
N SER A 118 -8.83 -11.41 19.90
CA SER A 118 -8.36 -11.07 21.24
C SER A 118 -9.17 -9.93 21.87
N GLN A 119 -9.55 -8.91 21.09
CA GLN A 119 -10.39 -7.81 21.54
C GLN A 119 -11.85 -8.24 21.83
N THR A 120 -12.44 -9.11 21.01
CA THR A 120 -13.78 -9.67 21.28
C THR A 120 -13.80 -10.51 22.55
N ARG A 121 -12.77 -11.32 22.80
CA ARG A 121 -12.63 -12.07 24.07
C ARG A 121 -12.51 -11.15 25.28
N ALA A 122 -11.87 -9.99 25.12
CA ALA A 122 -11.83 -8.97 26.17
C ALA A 122 -13.21 -8.36 26.43
N PHE A 123 -13.97 -8.07 25.36
CA PHE A 123 -15.30 -7.45 25.46
C PHE A 123 -16.40 -8.40 25.95
N GLN A 124 -16.30 -9.70 25.65
CA GLN A 124 -17.25 -10.74 26.09
C GLN A 124 -17.02 -11.22 27.53
N ARG A 125 -16.24 -10.48 28.34
CA ARG A 125 -16.04 -10.80 29.75
C ARG A 125 -17.31 -10.56 30.59
N SER A 126 -17.61 -11.53 31.45
CA SER A 126 -18.64 -11.43 32.49
C SER A 126 -18.09 -11.23 33.90
N SER A 127 -16.77 -11.31 34.12
CA SER A 127 -16.15 -11.24 35.45
C SER A 127 -15.08 -10.15 35.51
N TYR A 128 -15.15 -9.32 36.56
CA TYR A 128 -14.33 -8.12 36.79
C TYR A 128 -12.91 -8.41 37.34
N TYR A 129 -12.66 -9.64 37.82
CA TYR A 129 -11.45 -9.99 38.58
C TYR A 129 -10.33 -10.69 37.80
N ASP A 130 -10.52 -10.92 36.50
CA ASP A 130 -9.51 -11.54 35.66
C ASP A 130 -8.70 -10.42 34.99
N ASP A 131 -7.54 -10.11 35.57
CA ASP A 131 -6.60 -9.11 35.04
C ASP A 131 -5.89 -9.75 33.85
N VAL A 132 -6.28 -9.34 32.65
CA VAL A 132 -5.73 -9.91 31.43
C VAL A 132 -5.23 -8.75 30.61
N ASP A 133 -3.91 -8.71 30.45
CA ASP A 133 -3.19 -7.76 29.62
C ASP A 133 -3.74 -7.78 28.19
N VAL A 134 -4.66 -6.86 27.91
CA VAL A 134 -5.21 -6.65 26.57
C VAL A 134 -4.51 -5.43 25.97
N PRO A 135 -3.87 -5.58 24.79
CA PRO A 135 -3.12 -4.50 24.18
C PRO A 135 -4.06 -3.35 23.82
N SER A 136 -3.65 -2.13 24.17
CA SER A 136 -4.40 -0.91 23.84
C SER A 136 -4.55 -0.72 22.33
N PHE A 137 -5.58 0.01 21.89
CA PHE A 137 -5.79 0.35 20.48
C PHE A 137 -4.53 0.97 19.85
N THR A 138 -3.83 1.83 20.59
CA THR A 138 -2.59 2.46 20.14
C THR A 138 -1.47 1.45 19.90
N MET A 139 -1.34 0.41 20.74
CA MET A 139 -0.36 -0.67 20.55
C MET A 139 -0.68 -1.51 19.31
N ILE A 140 -1.95 -1.80 19.09
CA ILE A 140 -2.40 -2.54 17.90
C ILE A 140 -2.13 -1.68 16.65
N ALA A 141 -2.53 -0.40 16.68
CA ALA A 141 -2.33 0.52 15.57
C ALA A 141 -0.84 0.74 15.24
N SER A 142 0.02 0.85 16.25
CA SER A 142 1.47 0.99 16.03
C SER A 142 2.09 -0.28 15.46
N TYR A 143 1.62 -1.47 15.88
CA TYR A 143 2.03 -2.73 15.29
C TYR A 143 1.66 -2.82 13.80
N PHE A 144 0.43 -2.49 13.43
CA PHE A 144 0.01 -2.49 12.02
C PHE A 144 0.78 -1.46 11.19
N GLY A 145 0.93 -0.24 11.71
CA GLY A 145 1.64 0.83 11.01
C GLY A 145 3.11 0.49 10.75
N LEU A 146 3.82 0.00 11.77
CA LEU A 146 5.27 -0.24 11.68
C LEU A 146 5.63 -1.60 11.10
N CYS A 147 4.93 -2.66 11.48
CA CYS A 147 5.31 -4.03 11.10
C CYS A 147 4.63 -4.49 9.81
N VAL A 148 3.38 -4.10 9.58
CA VAL A 148 2.60 -4.58 8.43
C VAL A 148 2.65 -3.59 7.27
N TRP A 149 2.53 -2.29 7.54
CA TRP A 149 2.34 -1.27 6.50
C TRP A 149 3.64 -0.57 6.06
N LEU A 150 4.56 -0.29 6.98
CA LEU A 150 5.77 0.49 6.69
C LEU A 150 6.54 0.00 5.44
N VAL A 151 6.80 -1.30 5.36
CA VAL A 151 7.59 -1.90 4.27
C VAL A 151 6.84 -1.90 2.94
N PRO A 152 5.59 -2.41 2.83
CA PRO A 152 4.82 -2.34 1.60
C PRO A 152 4.64 -0.91 1.10
N PHE A 153 4.30 0.04 1.97
CA PHE A 153 4.13 1.43 1.57
C PHE A 153 5.43 2.05 1.05
N ALA A 154 6.56 1.79 1.73
CA ALA A 154 7.85 2.27 1.25
C ALA A 154 8.21 1.69 -0.13
N LEU A 155 7.87 0.42 -0.39
CA LEU A 155 8.01 -0.21 -1.70
C LEU A 155 7.12 0.45 -2.75
N PHE A 156 5.83 0.68 -2.47
CA PHE A 156 4.90 1.32 -3.42
C PHE A 156 5.32 2.75 -3.78
N VAL A 157 5.74 3.54 -2.79
CA VAL A 157 6.26 4.91 -3.01
C VAL A 157 7.51 4.86 -3.88
N SER A 158 8.42 3.91 -3.60
CA SER A 158 9.65 3.78 -4.36
C SER A 158 9.44 3.34 -5.81
N LEU A 159 8.41 2.54 -6.09
CA LEU A 159 8.08 2.11 -7.45
C LEU A 159 7.40 3.22 -8.26
N SER A 160 6.47 3.95 -7.63
CA SER A 160 5.76 5.06 -8.27
C SER A 160 6.72 6.17 -8.73
N ALA A 161 7.82 6.38 -8.00
CA ALA A 161 8.89 7.29 -8.38
C ALA A 161 9.62 6.83 -9.66
N SER A 162 9.89 5.54 -9.81
CA SER A 162 10.66 5.01 -10.93
C SER A 162 9.85 4.86 -12.23
N ASP A 163 8.54 4.65 -12.16
CA ASP A 163 7.67 4.55 -13.35
C ASP A 163 7.39 5.91 -14.01
N ASN A 164 7.71 7.02 -13.33
CA ASN A 164 7.48 8.38 -13.84
C ASN A 164 8.71 8.99 -14.54
N VAL A 165 9.84 8.27 -14.55
CA VAL A 165 11.02 8.68 -15.32
C VAL A 165 10.72 8.44 -16.80
N LEU A 166 10.83 9.49 -17.62
CA LEU A 166 10.76 9.37 -19.08
C LEU A 166 11.63 8.17 -19.51
N PRO A 167 11.14 7.28 -20.41
CA PRO A 167 12.00 6.28 -21.01
C PRO A 167 13.19 7.06 -21.57
N THR A 168 14.37 6.79 -21.01
CA THR A 168 15.60 7.41 -21.49
C THR A 168 15.57 7.26 -23.00
N MET A 169 15.91 8.33 -23.73
CA MET A 169 16.13 8.33 -25.17
C MET A 169 17.30 7.39 -25.51
N GLY A 170 17.15 6.10 -25.21
CA GLY A 170 17.98 5.02 -25.72
C GLY A 170 17.48 4.80 -27.13
N THR A 171 18.10 5.51 -28.06
CA THR A 171 18.40 5.08 -29.42
C THR A 171 17.78 3.74 -29.82
N GLU A 172 16.47 3.71 -30.02
CA GLU A 172 15.87 2.78 -30.97
C GLU A 172 15.97 3.46 -32.33
N PRO A 173 16.63 2.85 -33.33
CA PRO A 173 16.59 3.40 -34.68
C PRO A 173 15.14 3.41 -35.13
N VAL A 174 14.62 4.61 -35.41
CA VAL A 174 13.33 4.86 -36.03
C VAL A 174 13.21 3.98 -37.28
N ARG A 175 12.50 2.86 -37.16
CA ARG A 175 11.98 2.09 -38.29
C ARG A 175 10.56 1.68 -37.96
N GLY A 176 9.61 2.49 -38.45
CA GLY A 176 8.20 2.17 -38.39
C GLY A 176 7.36 3.43 -38.40
N VAL A 177 7.13 3.95 -39.60
CA VAL A 177 6.06 4.90 -39.88
C VAL A 177 4.73 4.23 -39.51
N ASP A 178 4.19 4.52 -38.34
CA ASP A 178 2.76 4.75 -38.19
C ASP A 178 2.47 5.51 -36.88
N GLY A 179 1.95 6.72 -37.04
CA GLY A 179 1.62 7.60 -35.94
C GLY A 179 0.32 7.17 -35.27
N LYS A 180 0.35 7.05 -33.93
CA LYS A 180 -0.65 7.57 -32.96
C LYS A 180 -0.65 6.76 -31.66
N ASN A 181 0.48 6.72 -30.95
CA ASN A 181 0.50 6.33 -29.54
C ASN A 181 0.63 7.58 -28.66
N ARG A 182 -0.49 8.28 -28.46
CA ARG A 182 -0.59 9.29 -27.39
C ARG A 182 -0.81 8.53 -26.07
N HIS A 183 0.08 8.74 -25.10
CA HIS A 183 -0.04 8.24 -23.73
C HIS A 183 -1.45 8.55 -23.17
N GLN A 184 -2.28 7.52 -23.07
CA GLN A 184 -3.52 7.56 -22.29
C GLN A 184 -3.12 7.36 -20.84
N GLY A 185 -3.36 8.36 -19.98
CA GLY A 185 -3.25 8.16 -18.53
C GLY A 185 -4.14 7.00 -18.09
N MET A 186 -3.72 6.23 -17.09
CA MET A 186 -4.46 5.06 -16.57
C MET A 186 -5.94 5.35 -16.31
N VAL A 187 -6.26 6.56 -15.82
CA VAL A 187 -7.65 6.99 -15.62
C VAL A 187 -8.43 7.00 -16.94
N LYS A 188 -7.82 7.49 -18.02
CA LYS A 188 -8.45 7.52 -19.34
C LYS A 188 -8.59 6.12 -19.95
N ALA A 189 -7.61 5.23 -19.74
CA ALA A 189 -7.72 3.83 -20.16
C ALA A 189 -8.86 3.11 -19.42
N ILE A 190 -9.01 3.35 -18.12
CA ILE A 190 -10.12 2.80 -17.31
C ILE A 190 -11.46 3.39 -17.76
N VAL A 191 -11.53 4.71 -17.96
CA VAL A 191 -12.75 5.39 -18.45
C VAL A 191 -13.14 4.87 -19.83
N ASP A 192 -12.19 4.69 -20.74
CA ASP A 192 -12.46 4.17 -22.08
C ASP A 192 -12.86 2.69 -22.03
N HIS A 193 -12.30 1.89 -21.11
CA HIS A 193 -12.72 0.50 -20.93
C HIS A 193 -14.15 0.39 -20.38
N ILE A 194 -14.51 1.23 -19.41
CA ILE A 194 -15.88 1.32 -18.87
C ILE A 194 -16.84 1.83 -19.96
N ARG A 195 -16.44 2.85 -20.71
CA ARG A 195 -17.25 3.42 -21.79
C ARG A 195 -17.50 2.41 -22.90
N ASN A 196 -16.50 1.61 -23.26
CA ASN A 196 -16.65 0.54 -24.25
C ASN A 196 -17.52 -0.60 -23.71
N ALA A 197 -17.36 -1.01 -22.45
CA ALA A 197 -18.22 -2.02 -21.84
C ALA A 197 -19.69 -1.59 -21.78
N ILE A 198 -19.96 -0.32 -21.45
CA ILE A 198 -21.31 0.26 -21.50
C ILE A 198 -21.82 0.36 -22.94
N GLY A 199 -20.94 0.69 -23.89
CA GLY A 199 -21.24 0.74 -25.32
C GLY A 199 -21.65 -0.63 -25.87
N ASP A 200 -20.95 -1.70 -25.51
CA ASP A 200 -21.26 -3.07 -25.93
C ASP A 200 -22.56 -3.57 -25.30
N LEU A 201 -22.82 -3.24 -24.02
CA LEU A 201 -24.09 -3.54 -23.35
C LEU A 201 -25.28 -2.76 -23.94
N ALA A 202 -25.07 -1.50 -24.33
CA ALA A 202 -26.09 -0.67 -24.98
C ALA A 202 -26.31 -1.05 -26.45
N GLY A 203 -25.26 -1.51 -27.15
CA GLY A 203 -25.29 -2.02 -28.52
C GLY A 203 -26.00 -3.37 -28.60
N ALA A 204 -25.73 -4.27 -27.66
CA ALA A 204 -26.42 -5.56 -27.54
C ALA A 204 -27.93 -5.40 -27.33
N ARG A 205 -28.37 -4.32 -26.67
CA ARG A 205 -29.80 -4.04 -26.42
C ARG A 205 -30.53 -3.43 -27.64
N ASN A 206 -29.81 -2.99 -28.67
CA ASN A 206 -30.40 -2.43 -29.89
C ASN A 206 -30.53 -3.42 -31.05
N LEU A 207 -29.95 -4.62 -30.96
CA LEU A 207 -30.16 -5.69 -31.93
C LEU A 207 -31.40 -6.56 -31.66
N ASP A 208 -32.08 -6.34 -30.54
CA ASP A 208 -33.21 -7.17 -30.08
C ASP A 208 -34.56 -6.42 -30.18
N ARG A 209 -34.74 -5.67 -31.28
CA ARG A 209 -36.05 -5.13 -31.66
C ARG A 209 -36.37 -5.53 -33.10
N PRO A 210 -37.38 -6.41 -33.32
CA PRO A 210 -37.85 -6.78 -34.65
C PRO A 210 -38.51 -5.61 -35.38
#